data_AF-A0A2K3MJN8-F1
#
_entry.id   AF-A0A2K3MJN8-F1
#
_cell.length_a   1.000
_cell.length_b   1.000
_cell.length_c   1.000
_cell.angle_alpha   90.00
_cell.angle_beta   90.00
_cell.angle_gamma   90.00
#
_symmetry.space_group_name_H-M   'P 1'
#
loop_
_entity.id
_entity.type
_entity.pdbx_description
1 polymer ?
#
loop_
_entity_poly.entity_id
_entity_poly.type
_entity_poly.pdbx_seq_one_letter_code
_entity_poly.pdbx_strand_id
1 'polypeptide(L)' 'FGFGCEIDEETSNKLEGLPGVLFVLPDSYVDPENKDYGAELFVNGEIVQRSPERQRRVEPQPQRHQDRPRYNDRT' A
#
# COMPACT_ATOMS: atom_id res chain seq x y z
N PHE A 1 -5.17 -1.13 -8.36
CA PHE A 1 -5.61 0.14 -7.77
C PHE A 1 -6.14 -0.14 -6.39
N GLY A 2 -5.83 0.71 -5.40
CA GLY A 2 -6.19 0.54 -4.00
C GLY A 2 -5.76 1.77 -3.20
N PHE A 3 -6.08 1.79 -1.91
CA PHE A 3 -5.72 2.87 -0.99
C PHE A 3 -5.39 2.31 0.40
N GLY A 4 -4.57 3.02 1.16
CA GLY A 4 -4.37 2.80 2.59
C GLY A 4 -5.26 3.72 3.41
N CYS A 5 -5.73 3.26 4.56
CA CYS A 5 -6.48 4.08 5.52
C CYS A 5 -6.24 3.59 6.94
N GLU A 6 -6.42 4.50 7.90
CA GLU A 6 -6.34 4.17 9.32
C GLU A 6 -7.73 3.79 9.83
N ILE A 7 -7.93 2.49 10.05
CA ILE A 7 -9.14 1.91 10.63
C ILE A 7 -8.74 0.73 11.52
N ASP A 8 -9.60 0.38 12.47
CA ASP A 8 -9.45 -0.82 13.27
C ASP A 8 -9.85 -2.09 12.50
N GLU A 9 -9.44 -3.25 13.01
CA GLU A 9 -9.68 -4.56 12.37
C GLU A 9 -11.18 -4.89 12.26
N GLU A 10 -12.00 -4.47 13.22
CA GLU A 10 -13.45 -4.71 13.14
C GLU A 10 -14.06 -3.95 11.95
N THR A 11 -13.58 -2.74 11.68
CA THR A 11 -14.02 -1.94 10.54
C THR A 11 -13.46 -2.46 9.23
N SER A 12 -12.20 -2.92 9.18
CA SER A 12 -11.60 -3.46 7.96
C SER A 12 -12.35 -4.71 7.46
N ASN A 13 -12.78 -5.60 8.35
CA ASN A 13 -13.55 -6.79 8.02
C ASN A 13 -14.89 -6.47 7.31
N LYS A 14 -15.47 -5.30 7.58
CA LYS A 14 -16.72 -4.86 6.90
C LYS A 14 -16.48 -4.49 5.42
N LEU A 15 -15.24 -4.18 5.03
CA LEU A 15 -14.90 -3.80 3.65
C LEU A 15 -14.85 -5.00 2.70
N GLU A 16 -14.52 -6.20 3.18
CA GLU A 16 -14.37 -7.41 2.35
C GLU A 16 -15.64 -7.76 1.56
N GLY A 17 -16.82 -7.40 2.08
CA GLY A 17 -18.11 -7.66 1.43
C GLY A 17 -18.59 -6.59 0.46
N LEU A 18 -17.84 -5.49 0.29
CA LEU A 18 -18.27 -4.37 -0.55
C LEU A 18 -17.97 -4.64 -2.04
N PRO A 19 -18.89 -4.30 -2.96
CA PRO A 19 -18.64 -4.43 -4.40
C PRO A 19 -17.38 -3.68 -4.82
N GLY A 20 -16.48 -4.37 -5.53
CA GLY A 20 -15.23 -3.80 -6.04
C GLY A 20 -14.03 -3.94 -5.11
N VAL A 21 -14.22 -4.39 -3.86
CA VAL A 21 -13.10 -4.76 -2.99
C VAL A 21 -12.61 -6.15 -3.36
N LEU A 22 -11.30 -6.29 -3.61
CA LEU A 22 -10.67 -7.57 -3.94
C LEU A 22 -9.87 -8.15 -2.76
N PHE A 23 -9.15 -7.30 -2.04
CA PHE A 23 -8.35 -7.68 -0.89
C PHE A 23 -8.44 -6.60 0.18
N VAL A 24 -8.47 -7.04 1.44
CA VAL A 24 -8.25 -6.21 2.62
C VAL A 24 -7.06 -6.83 3.34
N LEU A 25 -5.97 -6.06 3.50
CA LEU A 25 -4.72 -6.55 4.06
C LEU A 25 -4.18 -5.54 5.07
N PRO A 26 -3.51 -5.99 6.15
CA PRO A 26 -2.78 -5.09 7.02
C PRO A 26 -1.63 -4.43 6.26
N ASP A 27 -1.51 -3.12 6.39
CA ASP A 27 -0.47 -2.34 5.71
C ASP A 27 0.84 -2.30 6.53
N SER A 28 1.94 -1.97 5.88
CA SER A 28 3.26 -1.90 6.50
C SER A 28 4.10 -0.76 5.92
N TYR A 29 5.06 -0.25 6.70
CA TYR A 29 5.91 0.83 6.22
C TYR A 29 6.82 0.39 5.08
N VAL A 30 6.85 1.18 4.01
CA VAL A 30 7.89 1.14 2.97
C VAL A 30 9.14 1.87 3.45
N ASP A 31 8.96 2.99 4.16
CA ASP A 31 10.04 3.73 4.82
C ASP A 31 9.73 3.87 6.32
N PRO A 32 10.24 2.97 7.18
CA PRO A 32 9.99 3.00 8.62
C PRO A 32 10.51 4.26 9.31
N GLU A 33 11.58 4.88 8.79
CA GLU A 33 12.16 6.10 9.38
C GLU A 33 11.19 7.27 9.30
N ASN A 34 10.49 7.39 8.17
CA ASN A 34 9.51 8.45 7.91
C ASN A 34 8.06 8.00 8.14
N LYS A 35 7.83 6.77 8.61
CA LYS A 35 6.51 6.15 8.76
C LYS A 35 5.68 6.24 7.47
N ASP A 36 6.32 5.98 6.34
CA ASP A 36 5.71 6.11 5.02
C ASP A 36 5.23 4.74 4.54
N TYR A 37 3.93 4.62 4.29
CA TYR A 37 3.31 3.41 3.74
C TYR A 37 3.50 3.28 2.20
N GLY A 38 4.17 4.26 1.57
CA GLY A 38 4.38 4.27 0.13
C GLY A 38 3.19 4.88 -0.64
N ALA A 39 3.00 4.45 -1.88
CA ALA A 39 2.00 5.01 -2.81
C ALA A 39 2.03 6.55 -2.89
N GLU A 40 0.93 7.20 -3.27
CA GLU A 40 0.80 8.67 -3.23
C GLU A 40 0.32 9.10 -1.83
N LEU A 41 0.95 10.12 -1.23
CA LEU A 41 0.47 10.63 0.05
C LEU A 41 -0.83 11.39 -0.15
N PHE A 42 -1.82 11.07 0.68
CA PHE A 42 -3.12 11.71 0.68
C PHE A 42 -3.45 12.22 2.08
N VAL A 43 -3.54 13.53 2.25
CA VAL A 43 -3.75 14.18 3.55
C VAL A 43 -4.93 15.13 3.42
N ASN A 44 -5.98 14.89 4.22
CA ASN A 44 -7.16 15.77 4.31
C ASN A 44 -7.83 16.11 2.96
N GLY A 45 -7.85 15.17 2.01
CA GLY A 45 -8.49 15.37 0.70
C GLY A 45 -7.54 15.82 -0.40
N GLU A 46 -6.26 16.04 -0.11
CA GLU A 46 -5.27 16.55 -1.06
C GLU A 46 -4.10 15.58 -1.26
N ILE A 47 -3.59 15.51 -2.49
CA ILE A 47 -2.36 14.79 -2.81
C ILE A 47 -1.17 15.65 -2.40
N VAL A 48 -0.31 15.09 -1.54
CA VAL A 48 0.88 15.78 -1.05
C VAL A 48 2.13 15.19 -1.69
N GLN A 49 2.93 16.05 -2.33
CA GLN A 49 4.20 15.62 -2.92
C GLN A 49 5.27 15.44 -1.84
N ARG A 50 5.99 14.32 -1.92
CA ARG A 50 7.17 14.07 -1.08
C ARG A 50 8.34 14.96 -1.52
N SER A 51 9.28 15.18 -0.61
CA SER A 51 10.59 15.69 -1.01
C SER A 51 11.28 14.69 -1.95
N PRO A 52 12.17 15.15 -2.86
CA PRO A 52 12.87 14.25 -3.77
C PRO A 52 13.63 13.11 -3.07
N GLU A 53 14.17 13.39 -1.88
CA GLU A 53 14.87 12.38 -1.07
C GLU A 53 13.94 11.30 -0.55
N ARG A 54 12.76 11.69 -0.05
CA ARG A 54 11.74 10.74 0.41
C ARG A 54 11.12 9.97 -0.75
N GLN A 55 10.92 10.61 -1.90
CA GLN A 55 10.38 9.95 -3.08
C GLN A 55 11.25 8.77 -3.52
N ARG A 56 12.59 8.93 -3.52
CA ARG A 56 13.54 7.85 -3.87
C ARG A 56 13.50 6.64 -2.92
N ARG A 57 13.05 6.84 -1.68
CA ARG A 57 12.96 5.77 -0.66
C ARG A 57 11.72 4.89 -0.85
N VAL A 58 10.66 5.44 -1.44
CA VAL A 58 9.40 4.72 -1.70
C VAL A 58 9.27 4.24 -3.14
N GLU A 59 10.18 4.65 -4.02
CA GLU A 59 10.23 4.15 -5.39
C GLU A 59 10.55 2.64 -5.39
N PRO A 60 9.78 1.83 -6.15
CA PRO A 60 10.03 0.40 -6.22
C PRO A 60 11.42 0.17 -6.83
N GLN A 61 12.32 -0.40 -6.03
CA GLN A 61 13.60 -0.83 -6.58
C GLN A 61 13.35 -1.97 -7.58
N PRO A 62 14.08 -2.02 -8.71
CA PRO A 62 13.97 -3.11 -9.65
C PRO A 62 14.31 -4.42 -8.96
N GLN A 63 13.29 -5.19 -8.63
CA GLN A 63 13.44 -6.55 -8.13
C GLN A 63 14.09 -7.39 -9.23
N ARG A 64 15.24 -8.01 -8.92
CA ARG A 64 15.79 -9.05 -9.78
C ARG A 64 14.71 -10.11 -9.95
N HIS A 65 14.40 -10.46 -11.19
CA HIS A 65 13.31 -11.35 -11.61
C HIS A 65 13.26 -12.74 -10.91
N GLN A 66 14.26 -13.10 -10.10
CA GLN A 66 14.42 -14.40 -9.49
C GLN A 66 13.68 -14.57 -8.14
N ASP A 67 13.26 -13.47 -7.49
CA ASP A 67 12.71 -13.53 -6.12
C ASP A 67 11.18 -13.42 -6.03
N ARG A 68 10.44 -13.44 -7.15
CA ARG A 68 8.97 -13.40 -7.09
C ARG A 68 8.40 -14.77 -6.73
N PRO A 69 7.76 -14.96 -5.55
CA PRO A 69 6.98 -16.16 -5.29
C PRO A 69 5.85 -16.25 -6.32
N ARG A 70 5.85 -17.32 -7.11
CA ARG A 70 4.81 -17.60 -8.09
C ARG A 70 3.54 -17.99 -7.33
N TYR A 71 2.68 -17.02 -7.04
CA TYR A 71 1.34 -17.33 -6.54
C TYR A 71 0.58 -18.03 -7.66
N ASN A 72 0.20 -19.29 -7.45
CA ASN A 72 -0.63 -20.04 -8.39
C ASN A 72 -2.04 -19.47 -8.34
N ASP A 73 -2.37 -18.63 -9.31
CA ASP A 73 -3.73 -18.29 -9.68
C ASP A 73 -4.41 -19.58 -10.13
N ARG A 74 -5.28 -20.14 -9.29
CA ARG A 74 -6.18 -21.24 -9.65
C ARG A 74 -7.58 -20.64 -9.77
N THR A 75 -7.90 -20.21 -10.98
CA THR A 75 -9.28 -20.13 -11.49
C THR A 75 -9.48 -21.21 -12.54
#